data_AF-A0A497LR23-F1
#
_entry.id   AF-A0A497LR23-F1
#
_cell.length_a   1.000
_cell.length_b   1.000
_cell.length_c   1.000
_cell.angle_alpha   90.00
_cell.angle_beta   90.00
_cell.angle_gamma   90.00
#
_symmetry.space_group_name_H-M   'P 1'
#
loop_
_entity.id
_entity.type
_entity.pdbx_description
1 polymer ?
#
loop_
_entity_poly.entity_id
_entity_poly.type
_entity_poly.pdbx_seq_one_letter_code
_entity_poly.pdbx_strand_id
1 'polypeptide(L)' 'IIKELHRLYGDFGSGYPHDPRTVRFLEDWFRRNPGEVPPFIRGSWSTVKRIRRRLLFQG' A
#
# COMPACT_ATOMS: atom_id res chain seq x y z
N ILE A 1 -11.39 -13.95 -3.36
CA ILE A 1 -10.18 -13.41 -2.70
C ILE A 1 -10.20 -11.88 -2.67
N ILE A 2 -10.11 -11.18 -3.81
CA ILE A 2 -10.04 -9.69 -3.84
C ILE A 2 -11.23 -9.00 -3.15
N LYS A 3 -12.47 -9.44 -3.43
CA LYS A 3 -13.68 -8.90 -2.78
C LYS A 3 -13.65 -8.99 -1.24
N GLU A 4 -13.02 -10.04 -0.70
CA GLU A 4 -12.90 -10.21 0.75
C GLU A 4 -11.84 -9.27 1.33
N LEU A 5 -10.74 -9.05 0.62
CA LEU A 5 -9.74 -8.06 1.01
C LEU A 5 -10.32 -6.65 0.99
N HIS A 6 -11.18 -6.32 0.01
CA HIS A 6 -11.89 -5.03 0.00
C HIS A 6 -12.86 -4.87 1.18
N ARG A 7 -13.45 -5.96 1.68
CA ARG A 7 -14.28 -5.90 2.90
C ARG A 7 -13.44 -5.64 4.15
N LEU A 8 -12.26 -6.27 4.25
CA LEU A 8 -11.41 -6.18 5.45
C LEU A 8 -10.59 -4.90 5.51
N TYR A 9 -10.10 -4.42 4.37
CA TYR A 9 -9.13 -3.31 4.30
C TYR A 9 -9.64 -2.07 3.56
N GLY A 10 -10.86 -2.12 3.02
CA GLY A 10 -11.43 -1.06 2.18
C GLY A 10 -10.98 -1.14 0.71
N ASP A 11 -11.46 -0.21 -0.11
CA ASP A 11 -11.09 -0.12 -1.53
C ASP A 11 -9.64 0.36 -1.68
N PHE A 12 -8.74 -0.58 -1.98
CA PHE A 12 -7.35 -0.30 -2.32
C PHE A 12 -7.12 -0.15 -3.84
N GLY A 13 -8.18 -0.03 -4.63
CA GLY A 13 -8.11 0.00 -6.09
C GLY A 13 -7.77 -1.35 -6.71
N SER A 14 -7.11 -1.32 -7.86
CA SER A 14 -6.80 -2.50 -8.67
C SER A 14 -5.63 -3.35 -8.15
N GLY A 15 -4.76 -2.78 -7.31
CA GLY A 15 -3.50 -3.41 -6.89
C GLY A 15 -2.32 -3.15 -7.84
N TYR A 16 -2.50 -2.30 -8.87
CA TYR A 16 -1.47 -1.93 -9.84
C TYR A 16 -0.97 -0.50 -9.65
N PRO A 17 0.26 -0.18 -10.08
CA PRO A 17 0.85 1.14 -9.82
C PRO A 17 0.25 2.26 -10.67
N HIS A 18 -0.46 1.91 -11.75
CA HIS A 18 -1.17 2.87 -12.59
C HIS A 18 -2.54 3.26 -12.01
N ASP A 19 -3.06 2.54 -11.01
CA ASP A 19 -4.29 2.94 -10.33
C ASP A 19 -3.93 3.94 -9.20
N PRO A 20 -4.34 5.21 -9.31
CA PRO A 20 -4.05 6.20 -8.29
C PRO A 20 -4.65 5.85 -6.92
N ARG A 21 -5.74 5.07 -6.87
CA ARG A 21 -6.33 4.60 -5.59
C ARG A 21 -5.40 3.62 -4.89
N THR A 22 -4.74 2.73 -5.62
CA THR A 22 -3.75 1.80 -5.06
C THR A 22 -2.55 2.55 -4.50
N VAL A 23 -2.05 3.55 -5.22
CA VAL A 23 -0.94 4.38 -4.72
C VAL A 23 -1.34 5.12 -3.45
N ARG A 24 -2.52 5.76 -3.44
CA ARG A 24 -3.03 6.48 -2.27
C ARG A 24 -3.23 5.57 -1.07
N PHE A 25 -3.83 4.40 -1.27
CA PHE A 25 -4.02 3.40 -0.22
C PHE A 25 -2.69 3.01 0.43
N LEU A 26 -1.66 2.74 -0.37
CA LEU A 26 -0.33 2.41 0.14
C LEU A 26 0.30 3.55 0.93
N GLU A 27 0.22 4.78 0.43
CA GLU A 27 0.75 5.94 1.15
C GLU A 27 0.06 6.14 2.50
N ASP A 28 -1.28 6.09 2.51
CA ASP A 28 -2.06 6.24 3.75
C ASP A 28 -1.80 5.10 4.73
N TRP A 29 -1.64 3.87 4.24
CA TRP A 29 -1.28 2.73 5.09
C TRP A 29 0.07 2.94 5.76
N PHE A 30 1.12 3.26 5.00
CA PHE A 30 2.47 3.40 5.55
C PHE A 30 2.63 4.65 6.43
N ARG A 31 1.83 5.70 6.24
CA ARG A 31 1.76 6.83 7.16
C ARG A 31 1.17 6.43 8.52
N ARG A 32 0.13 5.60 8.53
CA ARG A 32 -0.56 5.14 9.76
C ARG A 32 0.19 4.02 10.47
N ASN A 33 0.87 3.16 9.71
CA ASN A 33 1.59 1.99 10.22
C ASN A 33 3.04 2.02 9.69
N PRO A 34 3.91 2.90 10.20
CA PRO A 34 5.28 3.00 9.75
C PRO A 34 6.02 1.68 9.94
N GLY A 35 6.65 1.18 8.87
CA GLY A 35 7.43 -0.07 8.92
C GLY A 35 6.64 -1.34 8.59
N GLU A 36 5.31 -1.34 8.70
CA GLU A 36 4.48 -2.53 8.47
C GLU A 36 3.97 -2.63 7.04
N VAL A 37 4.09 -3.83 6.45
CA VAL A 37 3.49 -4.15 5.14
C VAL A 37 2.31 -5.08 5.37
N PRO A 38 1.10 -4.78 4.86
CA PRO A 38 -0.04 -5.68 5.01
C PRO A 38 0.26 -7.06 4.44
N PRO A 39 -0.29 -8.15 5.01
CA PRO A 39 0.01 -9.52 4.59
C PRO A 39 -0.42 -9.82 3.14
N PHE A 40 -1.39 -9.06 2.59
CA PHE A 40 -1.85 -9.20 1.21
C PHE A 40 -1.03 -8.35 0.22
N ILE A 41 -0.05 -7.56 0.68
CA ILE A 41 0.81 -6.73 -0.16
C ILE A 41 2.19 -7.34 -0.28
N ARG A 42 2.69 -7.45 -1.52
CA ARG A 42 4.04 -7.94 -1.79
C ARG A 42 5.06 -6.88 -1.38
N GLY A 43 5.69 -7.04 -0.22
CA GLY A 43 6.72 -6.12 0.28
C GLY A 43 7.95 -5.99 -0.63
N SER A 44 8.21 -6.99 -1.49
CA SER A 44 9.28 -6.96 -2.49
C SER A 44 8.98 -6.09 -3.72
N TRP A 45 7.71 -5.69 -3.91
CA TRP A 45 7.27 -4.91 -5.07
C TRP A 45 7.93 -3.52 -5.09
N SER A 46 8.45 -3.13 -6.26
CA SER A 46 9.21 -1.88 -6.44
C SER A 46 8.41 -0.64 -6.03
N THR A 47 7.11 -0.59 -6.32
CA THR A 47 6.22 0.51 -5.92
C THR A 47 6.13 0.64 -4.40
N VAL A 48 5.94 -0.46 -3.68
CA VAL A 48 5.92 -0.49 -2.21
C VAL A 48 7.25 -0.01 -1.64
N LYS A 49 8.37 -0.54 -2.14
CA LYS A 49 9.72 -0.11 -1.70
C LYS A 49 9.93 1.38 -1.92
N ARG A 50 9.52 1.91 -3.07
CA ARG A 50 9.65 3.34 -3.41
C ARG A 50 8.82 4.22 -2.50
N ILE A 51 7.56 3.86 -2.25
CA ILE A 51 6.66 4.63 -1.36
C ILE A 51 7.18 4.59 0.09
N ARG A 52 7.55 3.41 0.60
CA ARG A 52 8.13 3.28 1.96
C ARG A 52 9.40 4.10 2.11
N ARG A 53 10.32 4.02 1.14
CA ARG A 53 11.54 4.83 1.11
C ARG A 53 11.19 6.32 1.20
N ARG A 54 10.32 6.80 0.31
CA ARG A 54 9.91 8.21 0.28
C ARG A 54 9.36 8.68 1.63
N LEU A 55 8.53 7.88 2.30
CA LEU A 55 7.91 8.27 3.56
C LEU A 55 8.86 8.17 4.76
N LEU A 56 9.78 7.20 4.79
CA LEU A 56 10.75 7.04 5.89
C LEU A 56 11.86 8.09 5.87
N PHE A 57 12.21 8.65 4.70
CA PHE A 57 13.24 9.69 4.56
C PHE A 57 12.68 11.13 4.60
N GLN A 58 11.39 11.29 4.89
CA GLN A 58 10.72 12.59 5.05
C GLN A 58 10.41 12.94 6.52
N GLY A 59 10.95 12.17 7.47
CA GLY A 59 10.89 12.42 8.91
C GLY A 59 12.26 12.79 9.47
#